data_AF-A0A1V9YTI4-F1
#
_entry.id   AF-A0A1V9YTI4-F1
#
_cell.length_a   1.000
_cell.length_b   1.000
_cell.length_c   1.000
_cell.angle_alpha   90.00
_cell.angle_beta   90.00
_cell.angle_gamma   90.00
#
_symmetry.space_group_name_H-M   'P 1'
#
loop_
_entity.id
_entity.type
_entity.pdbx_description
1 polymer ?
#
loop_
_entity_poly.entity_id
_entity_poly.type
_entity_poly.pdbx_seq_one_letter_code
_entity_poly.pdbx_strand_id
1 'polypeptide(L)'
;MQPYFAALVSVALSVVTYEDLEGRLRRRKSKLVTPILVLCMVVLAIIAGVAYSNPQDYSAIEIEIAKAIKAAEGGGTNGAGGTNGSGGTNGAGSSGTGGAGAIPAPAPPPAPAVASPGAAINSVTTTTMIRQAIADLDWNRGAGGYCPPTSPYITAAVSPVPFPFSDPVNPSQIELCQVLNPGHESDGSLVVLGDSHADMSKIRFVQLYQEATANNEPFPTVVFKTRWGRAMLPCRPEFAANIAMLKTVKPRAALFVIHWVQYINPGAPASRPYSAPPKCCLYEHKACAEQNMDDVTQIFAAFEHGLAELTALGIKVFVIDQSPEYSFMNPDTWISGETVKVPGPISRAQWKNEKNWLLQPLRAAVADANATMLDYADNYSRGDYLVLTDLEGYPVMAVGNHVTSNTARYHLTILDQVVTASRA
;
A
#
# COMPACT_ATOMS: atom_id res chain seq x y z
N MET A 1 8.90 -6.72 -23.52
CA MET A 1 9.74 -7.50 -22.58
C MET A 1 11.05 -7.84 -23.28
N GLN A 2 12.20 -7.56 -22.66
CA GLN A 2 13.50 -7.91 -23.26
C GLN A 2 13.63 -9.43 -23.39
N PRO A 3 14.23 -9.96 -24.47
CA PRO A 3 14.29 -11.40 -24.75
C PRO A 3 14.97 -12.20 -23.64
N TYR A 4 15.88 -11.58 -22.89
CA TYR A 4 16.59 -12.18 -21.77
C TYR A 4 15.71 -12.44 -20.53
N PHE A 5 14.68 -11.62 -20.32
CA PHE A 5 13.75 -11.80 -19.20
C PHE A 5 12.84 -13.01 -19.42
N ALA A 6 12.36 -13.19 -20.65
CA ALA A 6 11.59 -14.37 -21.01
C ALA A 6 12.41 -15.66 -20.90
N ALA A 7 13.70 -15.62 -21.26
CA ALA A 7 14.61 -16.74 -21.10
C ALA A 7 14.84 -17.10 -19.61
N LEU A 8 15.06 -16.10 -18.75
CA LEU A 8 15.23 -16.32 -17.31
C LEU A 8 13.97 -16.88 -16.64
N VAL A 9 12.80 -16.36 -16.99
CA VAL A 9 11.52 -16.87 -16.50
C VAL A 9 11.28 -18.30 -16.98
N SER A 10 11.62 -18.60 -18.23
CA SER A 10 11.50 -19.96 -18.78
C SER A 10 12.42 -20.96 -18.06
N VAL A 11 13.66 -20.57 -17.75
CA VAL A 11 14.60 -21.41 -16.99
C VAL A 11 14.11 -21.62 -15.55
N ALA A 12 13.64 -20.56 -14.88
CA ALA A 12 13.11 -20.65 -13.52
C ALA A 12 11.87 -21.57 -13.45
N LEU A 13 10.94 -21.42 -14.39
CA LEU A 13 9.75 -22.27 -14.47
C LEU A 13 10.10 -23.72 -14.82
N SER A 14 11.13 -23.96 -15.63
CA SER A 14 11.62 -25.30 -15.94
C SER A 14 12.16 -26.00 -14.67
N VAL A 15 12.96 -25.29 -13.86
CA VAL A 15 13.51 -25.83 -12.59
C VAL A 15 12.39 -26.13 -11.59
N VAL A 16 11.42 -25.23 -11.43
CA VAL A 16 10.26 -25.45 -10.54
C VAL A 16 9.41 -26.63 -11.01
N THR A 17 9.19 -26.75 -12.32
CA THR A 17 8.44 -27.87 -12.89
C THR A 17 9.15 -29.20 -12.66
N TYR A 18 10.48 -29.23 -12.76
CA TYR A 18 11.26 -30.44 -12.53
C TYR A 18 11.26 -30.87 -11.06
N GLU A 19 11.53 -29.95 -10.12
CA GLU A 19 11.69 -30.30 -8.70
C GLU A 19 10.35 -30.57 -8.00
N ASP A 20 9.34 -29.72 -8.21
CA ASP A 20 8.09 -29.79 -7.47
C ASP A 20 7.02 -30.64 -8.15
N LEU A 21 6.99 -30.66 -9.48
CA LEU A 21 6.03 -31.46 -10.24
C LEU A 21 6.61 -32.81 -10.61
N GLU A 22 7.62 -32.86 -11.49
CA GLU A 22 8.15 -34.13 -12.00
C GLU A 22 8.83 -34.97 -10.91
N GLY A 23 9.61 -34.37 -10.03
CA GLY A 23 10.29 -35.03 -8.92
C GLY A 23 9.30 -35.68 -7.94
N ARG A 24 8.16 -35.02 -7.67
CA ARG A 24 7.11 -35.57 -6.79
C ARG A 24 6.24 -36.60 -7.51
N LEU A 25 5.95 -36.39 -8.80
CA LEU A 25 5.19 -37.32 -9.64
C LEU A 25 5.96 -38.63 -9.89
N ARG A 26 7.27 -38.58 -10.18
CA ARG A 26 8.13 -39.77 -10.35
C ARG A 26 8.23 -40.62 -9.09
N ARG A 27 8.12 -40.01 -7.90
CA ARG A 27 8.15 -40.70 -6.60
C ARG A 27 6.80 -41.33 -6.22
N ARG A 28 5.69 -40.98 -6.89
CA ARG A 28 4.37 -41.59 -6.69
C ARG A 28 4.18 -42.81 -7.61
N LYS A 29 4.17 -44.02 -7.03
CA LYS A 29 3.86 -45.29 -7.74
C LYS A 29 2.36 -45.49 -8.03
N SER A 30 1.68 -44.49 -8.59
CA SER A 30 0.27 -44.62 -8.98
C SER A 30 0.14 -44.91 -10.48
N LYS A 31 -0.55 -46.01 -10.83
CA LYS A 31 -0.83 -46.41 -12.22
C LYS A 31 -1.76 -45.42 -12.96
N LEU A 32 -2.37 -44.47 -12.25
CA LEU A 32 -3.28 -43.46 -12.80
C LEU A 32 -2.58 -42.17 -13.22
N VAL A 33 -1.31 -41.97 -12.84
CA VAL A 33 -0.60 -40.71 -13.14
C VAL A 33 -0.41 -40.53 -14.65
N THR A 34 0.08 -41.57 -15.34
CA THR A 34 0.30 -41.54 -16.79
C THR A 34 -0.99 -41.28 -17.59
N PRO A 35 -2.12 -41.97 -17.37
CA PRO A 35 -3.34 -41.69 -18.12
C PRO A 35 -3.92 -40.30 -17.84
N ILE A 36 -3.81 -39.78 -16.61
CA ILE A 36 -4.25 -38.41 -16.28
C ILE A 36 -3.40 -37.36 -17.02
N LEU A 37 -2.07 -37.53 -17.06
CA LEU A 37 -1.19 -36.62 -17.79
C LEU A 37 -1.46 -36.63 -19.30
N VAL A 38 -1.71 -37.80 -19.89
CA VAL A 38 -2.11 -37.91 -21.30
C VAL A 38 -3.43 -37.17 -21.54
N LEU A 39 -4.42 -37.33 -20.66
CA LEU A 39 -5.70 -36.62 -20.75
C LEU A 39 -5.51 -35.10 -20.67
N CYS A 40 -4.68 -34.60 -19.74
CA CYS A 40 -4.38 -33.18 -19.61
C CYS A 40 -3.72 -32.63 -20.89
N MET A 41 -2.79 -33.36 -21.50
CA MET A 41 -2.16 -32.96 -22.76
C MET A 41 -3.15 -32.91 -23.92
N VAL A 42 -4.10 -33.85 -23.99
CA VAL A 42 -5.18 -33.84 -25.00
C VAL A 42 -6.10 -32.63 -24.80
N VAL A 43 -6.47 -32.30 -23.56
CA VAL A 43 -7.28 -31.11 -23.25
C VAL A 43 -6.56 -29.83 -23.67
N LEU A 44 -5.26 -29.71 -23.37
CA LEU A 44 -4.47 -28.54 -23.78
C LEU A 44 -4.37 -28.41 -25.30
N ALA A 45 -4.22 -29.52 -26.03
CA ALA A 45 -4.21 -29.50 -27.50
C ALA A 45 -5.56 -29.04 -28.09
N ILE A 46 -6.68 -29.44 -27.48
CA ILE A 46 -8.02 -28.99 -27.88
C ILE A 46 -8.16 -27.48 -27.62
N ILE A 47 -7.77 -27.00 -26.42
CA ILE A 47 -7.81 -25.57 -26.08
C ILE A 47 -6.95 -24.75 -27.04
N ALA A 48 -5.75 -25.23 -27.36
CA ALA A 48 -4.87 -24.58 -28.33
C ALA A 48 -5.48 -24.54 -29.73
N GLY A 49 -6.14 -25.62 -30.18
CA GLY A 49 -6.88 -25.66 -31.44
C GLY A 49 -8.03 -24.65 -31.48
N VAL A 50 -8.81 -24.55 -30.40
CA VAL A 50 -9.91 -23.58 -30.28
C VAL A 50 -9.39 -22.13 -30.32
N ALA A 51 -8.29 -21.85 -29.62
CA ALA A 51 -7.66 -20.53 -29.63
C ALA A 51 -7.07 -20.18 -31.02
N TYR A 52 -6.47 -21.16 -31.69
CA TYR A 52 -5.92 -20.98 -33.05
C TYR A 52 -7.01 -20.75 -34.10
N SER A 53 -8.16 -21.40 -33.98
CA SER A 53 -9.30 -21.22 -34.90
C SER A 53 -10.07 -19.91 -34.67
N ASN A 54 -9.93 -19.27 -33.51
CA ASN A 54 -10.65 -18.04 -33.17
C ASN A 54 -9.68 -16.95 -32.66
N PRO A 55 -8.68 -16.52 -33.45
CA PRO A 55 -7.64 -15.61 -32.98
C PRO A 55 -8.20 -14.24 -32.54
N GLN A 56 -9.34 -13.83 -33.08
CA GLN A 56 -10.06 -12.59 -32.76
C GLN A 56 -10.53 -12.52 -31.30
N ASP A 57 -10.77 -13.65 -30.63
CA ASP A 57 -11.27 -13.71 -29.26
C ASP A 57 -10.16 -13.81 -28.20
N TYR A 58 -8.94 -14.19 -28.62
CA TYR A 58 -7.84 -14.53 -27.71
C TYR A 58 -6.53 -13.76 -27.98
N SER A 59 -6.40 -13.11 -29.13
CA SER A 59 -5.23 -12.28 -29.48
C SER A 59 -5.47 -10.82 -29.13
N ALA A 60 -4.74 -10.31 -28.12
CA ALA A 60 -4.78 -8.90 -27.75
C ALA A 60 -4.48 -7.94 -28.93
N ILE A 61 -3.62 -8.37 -29.86
CA ILE A 61 -3.26 -7.60 -31.06
C ILE A 61 -4.44 -7.54 -32.05
N GLU A 62 -5.13 -8.65 -32.30
CA GLU A 62 -6.30 -8.65 -33.19
C GLU A 62 -7.49 -7.91 -32.57
N ILE A 63 -7.68 -8.00 -31.25
CA ILE A 63 -8.68 -7.22 -30.51
C ILE A 63 -8.40 -5.72 -30.63
N GLU A 64 -7.15 -5.29 -30.51
CA GLU A 64 -6.76 -3.89 -30.69
C GLU A 64 -6.94 -3.42 -32.15
N ILE A 65 -6.61 -4.25 -33.13
CA ILE A 65 -6.83 -3.95 -34.56
C ILE A 65 -8.33 -3.82 -34.87
N ALA A 66 -9.17 -4.74 -34.38
CA ALA A 66 -10.62 -4.70 -34.56
C ALA A 66 -11.24 -3.45 -33.90
N LYS A 67 -10.72 -3.04 -32.74
CA LYS A 67 -11.14 -1.82 -32.04
C LYS A 67 -10.71 -0.56 -32.79
N ALA A 68 -9.52 -0.56 -33.40
CA ALA A 68 -9.02 0.55 -34.21
C ALA A 68 -9.79 0.70 -35.53
N ILE A 69 -10.17 -0.41 -36.19
CA ILE A 69 -11.00 -0.39 -37.41
C ILE A 69 -12.38 0.19 -37.12
N LYS A 70 -13.04 -0.24 -36.03
CA LYS A 70 -14.34 0.33 -35.60
C LYS A 70 -14.25 1.82 -35.26
N ALA A 71 -13.14 2.30 -34.71
CA ALA A 71 -12.94 3.72 -34.42
C ALA A 71 -12.71 4.55 -35.70
N ALA A 72 -12.08 3.97 -36.71
CA ALA A 72 -11.86 4.63 -38.01
C ALA A 72 -13.15 4.76 -38.83
N GLU A 73 -14.10 3.83 -38.69
CA GLU A 73 -15.39 3.86 -39.41
C GLU A 73 -16.39 4.87 -38.81
N GLY A 74 -16.21 5.32 -37.57
CA GLY A 74 -17.11 6.27 -36.89
C GLY A 74 -16.75 7.75 -37.02
N GLY A 75 -15.65 8.10 -37.69
CA GLY A 75 -15.00 9.43 -37.58
C GLY A 75 -15.04 10.34 -38.81
N GLY A 76 -15.87 10.08 -39.82
CA GLY A 76 -15.82 10.82 -41.09
C GLY A 76 -17.15 11.41 -41.56
N THR A 77 -17.44 12.66 -41.20
CA THR A 77 -17.77 13.79 -42.12
C THR A 77 -18.49 14.93 -41.37
N ASN A 78 -17.83 16.09 -41.27
CA ASN A 78 -18.53 17.38 -41.29
C ASN A 78 -17.60 18.50 -41.78
N GLY A 79 -18.08 19.22 -42.78
CA GLY A 79 -17.51 20.44 -43.37
C GLY A 79 -18.05 20.57 -44.80
N ALA A 80 -18.73 21.63 -45.24
CA ALA A 80 -19.03 22.92 -44.66
C ALA A 80 -20.15 23.59 -45.49
N GLY A 81 -20.82 24.62 -44.94
CA GLY A 81 -21.30 25.77 -45.74
C GLY A 81 -22.81 25.98 -45.90
N GLY A 82 -23.35 26.94 -45.13
CA GLY A 82 -24.02 28.11 -45.73
C GLY A 82 -25.55 28.15 -45.94
N THR A 83 -26.18 29.04 -45.16
CA THR A 83 -27.25 30.02 -45.52
C THR A 83 -28.75 29.71 -45.35
N ASN A 84 -29.39 30.65 -44.63
CA ASN A 84 -30.73 31.25 -44.74
C ASN A 84 -32.03 30.49 -44.40
N GLY A 85 -32.92 31.24 -43.72
CA GLY A 85 -34.36 30.99 -43.61
C GLY A 85 -34.80 30.70 -42.17
N SER A 86 -35.16 31.69 -41.36
CA SER A 86 -36.53 32.22 -41.20
C SER A 86 -37.54 31.22 -40.62
N GLY A 87 -38.14 31.59 -39.48
CA GLY A 87 -39.54 31.23 -39.19
C GLY A 87 -39.82 30.55 -37.85
N GLY A 88 -40.58 31.27 -37.00
CA GLY A 88 -41.67 30.73 -36.19
C GLY A 88 -41.29 29.89 -34.96
N THR A 89 -41.37 30.42 -33.74
CA THR A 89 -42.56 30.49 -32.86
C THR A 89 -43.07 29.17 -32.29
N ASN A 90 -43.16 29.19 -30.95
CA ASN A 90 -44.17 28.59 -30.06
C ASN A 90 -43.89 27.26 -29.34
N GLY A 91 -44.23 27.30 -28.04
CA GLY A 91 -44.63 26.15 -27.20
C GLY A 91 -43.55 25.75 -26.19
N ALA A 92 -43.48 26.25 -24.96
CA ALA A 92 -44.45 26.17 -23.85
C ALA A 92 -44.75 24.74 -23.35
N GLY A 93 -44.46 24.51 -22.05
CA GLY A 93 -44.86 23.34 -21.26
C GLY A 93 -43.85 22.19 -21.29
N SER A 94 -43.56 21.47 -20.22
CA SER A 94 -44.07 21.44 -18.85
C SER A 94 -43.11 20.59 -18.04
N SER A 95 -42.99 20.94 -16.76
CA SER A 95 -42.56 20.13 -15.64
C SER A 95 -42.86 18.63 -15.75
N GLY A 96 -41.87 17.81 -15.39
CA GLY A 96 -41.98 16.38 -15.16
C GLY A 96 -40.89 15.89 -14.22
N THR A 97 -41.14 16.03 -12.92
CA THR A 97 -40.43 15.34 -11.84
C THR A 97 -40.45 13.82 -12.06
N GLY A 98 -39.28 13.19 -12.09
CA GLY A 98 -39.14 11.74 -12.14
C GLY A 98 -37.90 11.32 -11.37
N GLY A 99 -38.09 11.07 -10.07
CA GLY A 99 -37.07 10.47 -9.22
C GLY A 99 -36.75 9.06 -9.69
N ALA A 100 -35.49 8.81 -10.02
CA ALA A 100 -34.95 7.47 -10.17
C ALA A 100 -34.26 7.10 -8.85
N GLY A 101 -34.91 6.21 -8.11
CA GLY A 101 -34.44 5.69 -6.83
C GLY A 101 -33.08 5.04 -6.95
N ALA A 102 -32.16 5.46 -6.09
CA ALA A 102 -30.94 4.72 -5.82
C ALA A 102 -31.31 3.36 -5.23
N ILE A 103 -30.88 2.29 -5.90
CA ILE A 103 -30.92 0.95 -5.33
C ILE A 103 -29.99 0.95 -4.12
N PRO A 104 -30.47 0.68 -2.90
CA PRO A 104 -29.61 0.65 -1.72
C PRO A 104 -28.60 -0.50 -1.89
N ALA A 105 -27.32 -0.17 -1.70
CA ALA A 105 -26.28 -1.17 -1.57
C ALA A 105 -26.65 -2.15 -0.45
N PRO A 106 -26.41 -3.46 -0.60
CA PRO A 106 -26.68 -4.42 0.45
C PRO A 106 -25.93 -4.01 1.72
N ALA A 107 -26.65 -3.97 2.84
CA ALA A 107 -26.07 -3.65 4.13
C ALA A 107 -24.89 -4.60 4.40
N PRO A 108 -23.75 -4.09 4.92
CA PRO A 108 -22.68 -4.96 5.36
C PRO A 108 -23.22 -5.93 6.41
N PRO A 109 -22.70 -7.17 6.47
CA PRO A 109 -23.07 -8.10 7.53
C PRO A 109 -22.86 -7.41 8.89
N PRO A 110 -23.74 -7.68 9.88
CA PRO A 110 -23.61 -7.08 11.20
C PRO A 110 -22.20 -7.33 11.72
N ALA A 111 -21.57 -6.28 12.24
CA ALA A 111 -20.30 -6.39 12.91
C ALA A 111 -20.39 -7.54 13.94
N PRO A 112 -19.39 -8.45 13.99
CA PRO A 112 -19.35 -9.44 15.05
C PRO A 112 -19.44 -8.69 16.38
N ALA A 113 -20.35 -9.16 17.25
CA ALA A 113 -20.57 -8.56 18.54
C ALA A 113 -19.23 -8.41 19.25
N VAL A 114 -18.92 -7.18 19.70
CA VAL A 114 -17.78 -6.91 20.57
C VAL A 114 -17.91 -7.87 21.76
N ALA A 115 -17.02 -8.86 21.82
CA ALA A 115 -17.00 -9.80 22.93
C ALA A 115 -16.88 -8.99 24.22
N SER A 116 -17.77 -9.28 25.18
CA SER A 116 -17.69 -8.68 26.50
C SER A 116 -16.28 -8.86 27.07
N PRO A 117 -15.74 -7.88 27.80
CA PRO A 117 -14.43 -8.01 28.44
C PRO A 117 -14.50 -9.15 29.46
N GLY A 118 -14.05 -10.35 29.08
CA GLY A 118 -14.10 -11.54 29.94
C GLY A 118 -14.12 -12.90 29.24
N ALA A 119 -14.41 -13.01 27.94
CA ALA A 119 -14.33 -14.29 27.23
C ALA A 119 -13.08 -14.35 26.35
N ALA A 120 -12.00 -14.96 26.86
CA ALA A 120 -10.84 -15.30 26.04
C ALA A 120 -11.25 -16.40 25.04
N ILE A 121 -11.71 -16.01 23.85
CA ILE A 121 -11.59 -16.87 22.70
C ILE A 121 -10.10 -16.83 22.37
N ASN A 122 -9.39 -17.92 22.62
CA ASN A 122 -8.10 -18.20 21.99
C ASN A 122 -8.41 -19.21 20.89
N SER A 123 -9.01 -18.78 19.78
CA SER A 123 -9.32 -19.70 18.70
C SER A 123 -8.05 -20.14 17.98
N VAL A 124 -8.10 -21.36 17.48
CA VAL A 124 -7.00 -21.94 16.72
C VAL A 124 -6.96 -21.28 15.35
N THR A 125 -5.82 -20.69 15.00
CA THR A 125 -5.55 -20.19 13.64
C THR A 125 -5.72 -21.30 12.62
N THR A 126 -6.56 -21.04 11.61
CA THR A 126 -6.87 -22.01 10.55
C THR A 126 -6.10 -21.73 9.27
N THR A 127 -6.00 -22.73 8.39
CA THR A 127 -5.39 -22.56 7.05
C THR A 127 -6.16 -21.55 6.20
N THR A 128 -7.49 -21.49 6.36
CA THR A 128 -8.34 -20.49 5.69
C THR A 128 -7.99 -19.07 6.12
N MET A 129 -7.86 -18.81 7.42
CA MET A 129 -7.47 -17.49 7.94
C MET A 129 -6.11 -17.06 7.42
N ILE A 130 -5.13 -17.97 7.39
CA ILE A 130 -3.80 -17.67 6.84
C ILE A 130 -3.87 -17.37 5.34
N ARG A 131 -4.59 -18.18 4.56
CA ARG A 131 -4.77 -17.93 3.12
C ARG A 131 -5.46 -16.59 2.85
N GLN A 132 -6.43 -16.20 3.69
CA GLN A 132 -7.08 -14.89 3.61
C GLN A 132 -6.10 -13.76 3.93
N ALA A 133 -5.30 -13.88 5.00
CA ALA A 133 -4.30 -12.89 5.36
C ALA A 133 -3.22 -12.71 4.27
N ILE A 134 -2.76 -13.80 3.64
CA ILE A 134 -1.80 -13.74 2.53
C ILE A 134 -2.40 -13.01 1.32
N ALA A 135 -3.70 -13.20 1.06
CA ALA A 135 -4.40 -12.54 -0.04
C ALA A 135 -4.87 -11.11 0.29
N ASP A 136 -4.65 -10.63 1.51
CA ASP A 136 -5.11 -9.34 1.98
C ASP A 136 -4.22 -8.21 1.43
N LEU A 137 -4.74 -7.53 0.40
CA LEU A 137 -4.10 -6.41 -0.29
C LEU A 137 -5.06 -5.22 -0.42
N ASP A 138 -6.15 -5.22 0.36
CA ASP A 138 -7.31 -4.37 0.12
C ASP A 138 -7.27 -3.04 0.88
N TRP A 139 -6.06 -2.56 1.18
CA TRP A 139 -5.85 -1.42 2.06
C TRP A 139 -6.43 -0.10 1.54
N ASN A 140 -6.68 -0.01 0.23
CA ASN A 140 -7.25 1.18 -0.39
C ASN A 140 -8.79 1.21 -0.36
N ARG A 141 -9.46 0.14 0.08
CA ARG A 141 -10.93 0.08 0.08
C ARG A 141 -11.54 1.16 0.95
N GLY A 142 -12.34 2.03 0.32
CA GLY A 142 -13.07 3.07 1.02
C GLY A 142 -12.22 4.28 1.42
N ALA A 143 -10.93 4.32 1.08
CA ALA A 143 -10.02 5.44 1.37
C ALA A 143 -10.24 6.69 0.49
N GLY A 144 -11.44 6.81 -0.11
CA GLY A 144 -11.83 7.92 -0.96
C GLY A 144 -11.26 7.89 -2.38
N GLY A 145 -11.57 8.95 -3.13
CA GLY A 145 -11.15 9.12 -4.53
C GLY A 145 -9.76 9.73 -4.64
N TYR A 146 -9.24 9.81 -5.88
CA TYR A 146 -7.99 10.51 -6.15
C TYR A 146 -8.14 12.01 -5.94
N CYS A 147 -7.09 12.66 -5.44
CA CYS A 147 -7.00 14.11 -5.40
C CYS A 147 -7.10 14.67 -6.83
N PRO A 148 -7.87 15.74 -7.07
CA PRO A 148 -7.86 16.42 -8.36
C PRO A 148 -6.44 16.88 -8.73
N PRO A 149 -6.02 16.87 -10.01
CA PRO A 149 -4.69 17.34 -10.41
C PRO A 149 -4.38 18.79 -10.00
N THR A 150 -5.42 19.61 -9.81
CA THR A 150 -5.33 21.00 -9.34
C THR A 150 -5.24 21.14 -7.82
N SER A 151 -5.38 20.04 -7.07
CA SER A 151 -5.35 20.04 -5.62
C SER A 151 -4.01 20.59 -5.09
N PRO A 152 -4.01 21.42 -4.03
CA PRO A 152 -2.78 21.91 -3.43
C PRO A 152 -1.89 20.78 -2.87
N TYR A 153 -2.47 19.64 -2.50
CA TYR A 153 -1.71 18.45 -2.09
C TYR A 153 -0.88 17.83 -3.24
N ILE A 154 -1.18 18.18 -4.49
CA ILE A 154 -0.40 17.81 -5.68
C ILE A 154 0.45 18.99 -6.14
N THR A 155 -0.17 20.15 -6.37
CA THR A 155 0.50 21.29 -7.02
C THR A 155 1.56 21.97 -6.14
N ALA A 156 1.46 21.87 -4.82
CA ALA A 156 2.47 22.39 -3.90
C ALA A 156 3.62 21.39 -3.65
N ALA A 157 3.52 20.14 -4.11
CA ALA A 157 4.56 19.12 -3.96
C ALA A 157 5.64 19.30 -5.03
N VAL A 158 6.43 20.37 -4.90
CA VAL A 158 7.47 20.74 -5.86
C VAL A 158 8.83 20.60 -5.19
N SER A 159 9.73 19.83 -5.79
CA SER A 159 11.12 19.77 -5.34
C SER A 159 11.79 21.13 -5.60
N PRO A 160 12.38 21.79 -4.59
CA PRO A 160 13.00 23.11 -4.75
C PRO A 160 14.25 23.07 -5.63
N VAL A 161 14.89 21.89 -5.76
CA VAL A 161 16.05 21.66 -6.61
C VAL A 161 15.89 20.33 -7.37
N PRO A 162 16.48 20.19 -8.58
CA PRO A 162 16.60 18.91 -9.24
C PRO A 162 17.36 17.92 -8.37
N PHE A 163 16.88 16.67 -8.32
CA PHE A 163 17.56 15.63 -7.57
C PHE A 163 18.80 15.15 -8.35
N PRO A 164 19.99 15.09 -7.72
CA PRO A 164 21.26 15.09 -8.47
C PRO A 164 21.65 13.71 -8.99
N PHE A 165 20.82 12.68 -8.81
CA PHE A 165 21.07 11.36 -9.38
C PHE A 165 19.83 10.76 -10.02
N SER A 166 20.08 9.90 -11.03
CA SER A 166 19.04 9.09 -11.66
C SER A 166 18.50 8.10 -10.65
N ASP A 167 17.20 8.16 -10.38
CA ASP A 167 16.53 7.25 -9.48
C ASP A 167 16.29 5.89 -10.19
N PRO A 168 16.89 4.79 -9.71
CA PRO A 168 16.76 3.48 -10.35
C PRO A 168 15.40 2.81 -10.14
N VAL A 169 14.48 3.42 -9.37
CA VAL A 169 13.16 2.86 -9.08
C VAL A 169 12.25 2.93 -10.31
N ASN A 170 11.42 1.90 -10.47
CA ASN A 170 10.50 1.76 -11.60
C ASN A 170 9.59 3.00 -11.74
N PRO A 171 9.62 3.71 -12.89
CA PRO A 171 8.74 4.85 -13.15
C PRO A 171 7.24 4.54 -13.03
N SER A 172 6.83 3.28 -13.15
CA SER A 172 5.44 2.86 -13.01
C SER A 172 4.91 2.89 -11.57
N GLN A 173 5.80 2.91 -10.57
CA GLN A 173 5.38 3.14 -9.19
C GLN A 173 5.19 4.64 -9.01
N ILE A 174 3.99 5.15 -9.29
CA ILE A 174 3.65 6.57 -9.15
C ILE A 174 3.27 6.89 -7.70
N GLU A 175 3.51 8.12 -7.26
CA GLU A 175 2.92 8.60 -6.01
C GLU A 175 1.42 8.78 -6.22
N LEU A 176 0.61 8.15 -5.39
CA LEU A 176 -0.83 8.31 -5.39
C LEU A 176 -1.22 9.40 -4.40
N CYS A 177 -2.18 10.24 -4.76
CA CYS A 177 -2.85 11.14 -3.83
C CYS A 177 -4.32 10.70 -3.75
N GLN A 178 -4.76 10.26 -2.57
CA GLN A 178 -6.16 9.95 -2.29
C GLN A 178 -6.68 10.83 -1.16
N VAL A 179 -7.97 11.13 -1.18
CA VAL A 179 -8.62 11.99 -0.19
C VAL A 179 -9.86 11.32 0.38
N LEU A 180 -9.86 11.13 1.70
CA LEU A 180 -11.01 10.72 2.50
C LEU A 180 -11.66 11.96 3.11
N ASN A 181 -12.99 11.99 3.08
CA ASN A 181 -13.82 13.10 3.57
C ASN A 181 -13.44 14.48 2.97
N PRO A 182 -13.43 14.64 1.63
CA PRO A 182 -12.99 15.88 0.99
C PRO A 182 -13.91 17.08 1.32
N GLY A 183 -13.34 18.27 1.48
CA GLY A 183 -14.08 19.51 1.74
C GLY A 183 -14.33 19.81 3.22
N HIS A 184 -13.80 18.99 4.12
CA HIS A 184 -13.92 19.13 5.57
C HIS A 184 -12.64 19.65 6.24
N GLU A 185 -11.80 20.39 5.50
CA GLU A 185 -10.57 20.99 6.03
C GLU A 185 -10.83 21.95 7.21
N SER A 186 -12.03 22.53 7.27
CA SER A 186 -12.48 23.35 8.41
C SER A 186 -12.71 22.56 9.69
N ASP A 187 -13.08 21.28 9.58
CA ASP A 187 -13.25 20.35 10.71
C ASP A 187 -11.92 19.74 11.15
N GLY A 188 -10.89 19.93 10.33
CA GLY A 188 -9.52 19.45 10.54
C GLY A 188 -8.90 18.94 9.25
N SER A 189 -7.57 18.84 9.25
CA SER A 189 -6.83 18.30 8.10
C SER A 189 -5.64 17.47 8.53
N LEU A 190 -5.52 16.30 7.93
CA LEU A 190 -4.43 15.34 8.15
C LEU A 190 -3.82 14.97 6.80
N VAL A 191 -2.49 14.99 6.73
CA VAL A 191 -1.76 14.42 5.60
C VAL A 191 -0.94 13.22 6.05
N VAL A 192 -1.17 12.06 5.45
CA VAL A 192 -0.44 10.81 5.68
C VAL A 192 0.52 10.60 4.51
N LEU A 193 1.81 10.53 4.82
CA LEU A 193 2.90 10.34 3.86
C LEU A 193 3.59 8.99 4.11
N GLY A 194 3.93 8.27 3.05
CA GLY A 194 4.68 7.03 3.22
C GLY A 194 4.73 6.11 2.01
N ASP A 195 5.18 4.90 2.25
CA ASP A 195 5.19 3.80 1.27
C ASP A 195 3.94 2.92 1.39
N SER A 196 4.04 1.64 1.04
CA SER A 196 2.96 0.67 1.20
C SER A 196 2.54 0.44 2.66
N HIS A 197 3.37 0.83 3.64
CA HIS A 197 3.03 0.82 5.06
C HIS A 197 2.10 1.99 5.44
N ALA A 198 2.15 3.10 4.71
CA ALA A 198 1.08 4.11 4.81
C ALA A 198 -0.21 3.60 4.18
N ASP A 199 -0.14 2.83 3.08
CA ASP A 199 -1.33 2.21 2.48
C ASP A 199 -2.04 1.30 3.47
N MET A 200 -1.35 0.35 4.13
CA MET A 200 -1.97 -0.56 5.11
C MET A 200 -2.65 0.16 6.28
N SER A 201 -2.28 1.40 6.55
CA SER A 201 -2.85 2.22 7.62
C SER A 201 -4.19 2.86 7.25
N LYS A 202 -4.50 3.02 5.96
CA LYS A 202 -5.71 3.69 5.44
C LYS A 202 -7.00 3.12 6.02
N ILE A 203 -7.07 1.81 6.18
CA ILE A 203 -8.27 1.11 6.65
C ILE A 203 -8.70 1.56 8.06
N ARG A 204 -7.76 1.92 8.94
CA ARG A 204 -8.11 2.47 10.26
C ARG A 204 -8.83 3.81 10.13
N PHE A 205 -8.34 4.70 9.27
CA PHE A 205 -8.96 6.00 9.02
C PHE A 205 -10.36 5.86 8.41
N VAL A 206 -10.54 4.89 7.49
CA VAL A 206 -11.85 4.57 6.92
C VAL A 206 -12.82 4.10 8.01
N GLN A 207 -12.38 3.23 8.92
CA GLN A 207 -13.19 2.78 10.04
C GLN A 207 -13.63 3.95 10.93
N LEU A 208 -12.69 4.81 11.32
CA LEU A 208 -12.99 5.98 12.16
C LEU A 208 -13.92 6.98 11.46
N TYR A 209 -13.79 7.16 10.15
CA TYR A 209 -14.72 7.99 9.37
C TYR A 209 -16.13 7.39 9.32
N GLN A 210 -16.25 6.08 9.17
CA GLN A 210 -17.53 5.38 9.18
C GLN A 210 -18.21 5.49 10.55
N GLU A 211 -17.45 5.35 11.63
CA GLU A 211 -17.92 5.52 13.01
C GLU A 211 -18.39 6.96 13.26
N ALA A 212 -17.58 7.96 12.89
CA ALA A 212 -17.96 9.37 13.01
C ALA A 212 -19.24 9.68 12.20
N THR A 213 -19.33 9.19 10.97
CA THR A 213 -20.53 9.35 10.13
C THR A 213 -21.76 8.72 10.78
N ALA A 214 -21.65 7.49 11.29
CA ALA A 214 -22.75 6.80 11.95
C ALA A 214 -23.22 7.53 13.22
N ASN A 215 -22.30 8.22 13.90
CA ASN A 215 -22.57 8.97 15.13
C ASN A 215 -22.90 10.45 14.89
N ASN A 216 -22.94 10.92 13.63
CA ASN A 216 -23.07 12.34 13.25
C ASN A 216 -22.00 13.24 13.89
N GLU A 217 -20.77 12.76 13.99
CA GLU A 217 -19.62 13.50 14.47
C GLU A 217 -18.78 14.08 13.33
N PRO A 218 -18.12 15.25 13.52
CA PRO A 218 -17.21 15.79 12.53
C PRO A 218 -15.97 14.91 12.35
N PHE A 219 -15.46 14.86 11.14
CA PHE A 219 -14.25 14.12 10.78
C PHE A 219 -13.35 14.99 9.89
N PRO A 220 -12.02 15.00 10.08
CA PRO A 220 -11.13 15.83 9.28
C PRO A 220 -11.07 15.35 7.82
N THR A 221 -10.67 16.23 6.91
CA THR A 221 -10.17 15.79 5.59
C THR A 221 -8.85 15.03 5.81
N VAL A 222 -8.76 13.78 5.33
CA VAL A 222 -7.53 12.98 5.41
C VAL A 222 -6.99 12.74 4.01
N VAL A 223 -5.77 13.19 3.76
CA VAL A 223 -5.08 13.03 2.47
C VAL A 223 -3.97 12.01 2.61
N PHE A 224 -4.00 10.99 1.78
CA PHE A 224 -2.94 9.99 1.69
C PHE A 224 -2.09 10.28 0.47
N LYS A 225 -0.81 10.58 0.67
CA LYS A 225 0.20 10.58 -0.40
C LYS A 225 1.15 9.41 -0.18
N THR A 226 0.89 8.34 -0.91
CA THR A 226 1.60 7.08 -0.72
C THR A 226 2.25 6.61 -2.01
N ARG A 227 3.38 5.92 -1.88
CA ARG A 227 4.09 5.38 -3.05
C ARG A 227 4.69 4.02 -2.75
N TRP A 228 4.13 3.00 -3.38
CA TRP A 228 4.53 1.62 -3.16
C TRP A 228 6.03 1.39 -3.39
N GLY A 229 6.68 0.76 -2.42
CA GLY A 229 8.10 0.38 -2.50
C GLY A 229 9.07 1.56 -2.59
N ARG A 230 8.68 2.77 -2.16
CA ARG A 230 9.54 3.94 -2.23
C ARG A 230 9.59 4.74 -0.94
N ALA A 231 10.82 4.97 -0.47
CA ALA A 231 11.10 5.70 0.74
C ALA A 231 10.55 7.14 0.75
N MET A 232 9.82 7.49 1.79
CA MET A 232 9.47 8.88 2.13
C MET A 232 10.61 9.53 2.95
N LEU A 233 11.84 9.53 2.42
CA LEU A 233 13.08 9.92 3.13
C LEU A 233 13.94 10.95 2.36
N PRO A 234 14.78 11.75 3.04
CA PRO A 234 15.66 12.76 2.42
C PRO A 234 16.58 12.24 1.31
N CYS A 235 16.84 10.94 1.28
CA CYS A 235 17.56 10.26 0.19
C CYS A 235 16.72 10.09 -1.08
N ARG A 236 15.57 10.79 -1.20
CA ARG A 236 14.65 10.81 -2.34
C ARG A 236 14.10 12.21 -2.63
N PRO A 237 13.78 12.54 -3.89
CA PRO A 237 13.21 13.84 -4.24
C PRO A 237 11.84 14.10 -3.61
N GLU A 238 11.07 13.02 -3.38
CA GLU A 238 9.72 13.13 -2.83
C GLU A 238 9.73 13.77 -1.43
N PHE A 239 10.79 13.59 -0.64
CA PHE A 239 10.91 14.21 0.68
C PHE A 239 10.88 15.73 0.63
N ALA A 240 11.78 16.34 -0.13
CA ALA A 240 11.81 17.80 -0.23
C ALA A 240 10.49 18.36 -0.81
N ALA A 241 9.93 17.67 -1.81
CA ALA A 241 8.65 18.06 -2.42
C ALA A 241 7.48 18.00 -1.42
N ASN A 242 7.37 16.91 -0.65
CA ASN A 242 6.29 16.75 0.33
C ASN A 242 6.46 17.66 1.55
N ILE A 243 7.69 17.94 2.00
CA ILE A 243 7.94 18.97 3.02
C ILE A 243 7.48 20.35 2.52
N ALA A 244 7.80 20.73 1.28
CA ALA A 244 7.34 21.98 0.69
C ALA A 244 5.80 22.08 0.62
N MET A 245 5.15 20.98 0.24
CA MET A 245 3.68 20.87 0.24
C MET A 245 3.11 21.07 1.65
N LEU A 246 3.63 20.37 2.66
CA LEU A 246 3.14 20.50 4.04
C LEU A 246 3.32 21.92 4.59
N LYS A 247 4.43 22.60 4.27
CA LYS A 247 4.65 24.01 4.63
C LYS A 247 3.67 24.97 3.94
N THR A 248 3.18 24.60 2.76
CA THR A 248 2.24 25.39 1.97
C THR A 248 0.80 25.18 2.44
N VAL A 249 0.36 23.93 2.56
CA VAL A 249 -1.02 23.58 2.90
C VAL A 249 -1.29 23.65 4.40
N LYS A 250 -0.25 23.51 5.23
CA LYS A 250 -0.27 23.61 6.69
C LYS A 250 -1.41 22.82 7.33
N PRO A 251 -1.41 21.48 7.18
CA PRO A 251 -2.47 20.68 7.78
C PRO A 251 -2.38 20.75 9.30
N ARG A 252 -3.46 20.43 10.02
CA ARG A 252 -3.43 20.38 11.50
C ARG A 252 -2.48 19.31 12.01
N ALA A 253 -2.38 18.18 11.31
CA ALA A 253 -1.40 17.14 11.59
C ALA A 253 -0.81 16.53 10.32
N ALA A 254 0.38 15.95 10.46
CA ALA A 254 1.02 15.13 9.44
C ALA A 254 1.49 13.80 10.06
N LEU A 255 1.33 12.70 9.33
CA LEU A 255 1.77 11.37 9.74
C LEU A 255 2.74 10.79 8.72
N PHE A 256 3.92 10.38 9.17
CA PHE A 256 4.91 9.69 8.35
C PHE A 256 4.92 8.20 8.69
N VAL A 257 4.63 7.34 7.71
CA VAL A 257 4.67 5.87 7.85
C VAL A 257 5.67 5.31 6.86
N ILE A 258 6.81 4.83 7.36
CA ILE A 258 7.96 4.45 6.53
C ILE A 258 8.42 3.06 6.95
N HIS A 259 8.72 2.22 5.96
CA HIS A 259 9.37 0.94 6.16
C HIS A 259 10.89 1.12 6.36
N TRP A 260 11.28 1.53 7.55
CA TRP A 260 12.65 1.98 7.85
C TRP A 260 13.73 0.94 7.50
N VAL A 261 13.54 -0.33 7.87
CA VAL A 261 14.55 -1.39 7.68
C VAL A 261 14.79 -1.76 6.21
N GLN A 262 13.87 -1.42 5.30
CA GLN A 262 14.09 -1.58 3.86
C GLN A 262 15.03 -0.51 3.30
N TYR A 263 14.87 0.73 3.76
CA TYR A 263 15.56 1.88 3.15
C TYR A 263 16.83 2.29 3.90
N ILE A 264 16.93 1.93 5.18
CA ILE A 264 18.07 2.17 6.05
C ILE A 264 18.66 0.82 6.44
N ASN A 265 19.67 0.37 5.69
CA ASN A 265 20.32 -0.92 5.88
C ASN A 265 21.77 -0.85 5.36
N PRO A 266 22.66 -0.13 6.05
CA PRO A 266 23.99 0.16 5.54
C PRO A 266 24.85 -1.11 5.44
N GLY A 267 25.45 -1.33 4.28
CA GLY A 267 26.37 -2.44 4.01
C GLY A 267 27.74 -2.01 3.48
N ALA A 268 27.94 -0.70 3.27
CA ALA A 268 29.20 -0.18 2.74
C ALA A 268 30.26 0.06 3.83
N PRO A 269 31.57 -0.02 3.50
CA PRO A 269 32.64 0.27 4.46
C PRO A 269 32.56 1.72 5.00
N ALA A 270 32.98 1.90 6.25
CA ALA A 270 33.07 3.22 6.88
C ALA A 270 34.01 4.19 6.14
N SER A 271 35.01 3.67 5.42
CA SER A 271 35.93 4.48 4.61
C SER A 271 35.33 4.99 3.29
N ARG A 272 34.09 4.60 2.94
CA ARG A 272 33.44 5.08 1.72
C ARG A 272 33.12 6.57 1.86
N PRO A 273 33.49 7.43 0.89
CA PRO A 273 33.11 8.83 0.93
C PRO A 273 31.59 9.01 0.92
N TYR A 274 31.11 9.93 1.76
CA TYR A 274 29.71 10.35 1.78
C TYR A 274 29.27 10.84 0.40
N SER A 275 28.02 10.54 0.04
CA SER A 275 27.39 11.02 -1.19
C SER A 275 26.25 11.96 -0.81
N ALA A 276 26.23 13.18 -1.37
CA ALA A 276 25.21 14.18 -1.06
C ALA A 276 24.24 14.36 -2.24
N PRO A 277 22.93 14.15 -2.07
CA PRO A 277 22.28 13.55 -0.91
C PRO A 277 22.61 12.04 -0.81
N PRO A 278 22.46 11.45 0.39
CA PRO A 278 22.71 10.03 0.60
C PRO A 278 21.75 9.19 -0.24
N LYS A 279 22.14 7.94 -0.52
CA LYS A 279 21.28 6.97 -1.23
C LYS A 279 20.52 6.12 -0.23
N CYS A 280 19.22 5.92 -0.47
CA CYS A 280 18.47 4.91 0.27
C CYS A 280 18.82 3.52 -0.30
N CYS A 281 18.76 2.50 0.55
CA CYS A 281 18.71 1.13 0.06
C CYS A 281 17.43 0.88 -0.75
N LEU A 282 17.49 -0.10 -1.66
CA LEU A 282 16.38 -0.46 -2.55
C LEU A 282 15.69 -1.77 -2.18
N TYR A 283 16.48 -2.74 -1.71
CA TYR A 283 16.02 -4.11 -1.54
C TYR A 283 15.77 -4.44 -0.08
N GLU A 284 14.59 -5.01 0.18
CA GLU A 284 14.19 -5.48 1.50
C GLU A 284 15.15 -6.53 2.04
N HIS A 285 15.39 -6.46 3.36
CA HIS A 285 16.24 -7.40 4.11
C HIS A 285 17.69 -7.53 3.63
N LYS A 286 18.18 -6.62 2.78
CA LYS A 286 19.55 -6.68 2.25
C LYS A 286 20.31 -5.40 2.56
N ALA A 287 21.43 -5.55 3.27
CA ALA A 287 22.36 -4.45 3.47
C ALA A 287 22.90 -3.97 2.11
N CYS A 288 22.87 -2.66 1.87
CA CYS A 288 23.17 -2.09 0.56
C CYS A 288 24.56 -1.44 0.51
N ALA A 289 25.24 -1.58 -0.63
CA ALA A 289 26.64 -1.14 -0.80
C ALA A 289 26.76 0.37 -1.04
N GLU A 290 25.64 1.04 -1.30
CA GLU A 290 25.53 2.48 -1.51
C GLU A 290 25.33 3.28 -0.22
N GLN A 291 25.16 2.62 0.93
CA GLN A 291 24.90 3.25 2.23
C GLN A 291 25.88 2.74 3.30
N ASN A 292 26.55 3.66 4.00
CA ASN A 292 27.28 3.44 5.25
C ASN A 292 26.60 4.21 6.41
N MET A 293 27.17 4.13 7.61
CA MET A 293 26.61 4.81 8.79
C MET A 293 26.68 6.35 8.71
N ASP A 294 27.60 6.92 7.95
CA ASP A 294 27.65 8.38 7.73
C ASP A 294 26.43 8.82 6.92
N ASP A 295 26.05 8.06 5.89
CA ASP A 295 24.81 8.33 5.14
C ASP A 295 23.59 8.22 6.03
N VAL A 296 23.51 7.19 6.90
CA VAL A 296 22.40 7.02 7.85
C VAL A 296 22.28 8.24 8.77
N THR A 297 23.40 8.72 9.30
CA THR A 297 23.45 9.92 10.14
C THR A 297 22.93 11.15 9.39
N GLN A 298 23.34 11.34 8.14
CA GLN A 298 22.90 12.47 7.32
C GLN A 298 21.43 12.36 6.90
N ILE A 299 20.92 11.15 6.65
CA ILE A 299 19.49 10.92 6.40
C ILE A 299 18.68 11.35 7.63
N PHE A 300 19.06 10.91 8.83
CA PHE A 300 18.31 11.27 10.03
C PHE A 300 18.42 12.75 10.38
N ALA A 301 19.58 13.39 10.21
CA ALA A 301 19.73 14.83 10.41
C ALA A 301 18.86 15.65 9.44
N ALA A 302 18.79 15.27 8.16
CA ALA A 302 17.93 15.93 7.19
C ALA A 302 16.44 15.65 7.44
N PHE A 303 16.11 14.45 7.94
CA PHE A 303 14.75 14.09 8.33
C PHE A 303 14.28 14.91 9.53
N GLU A 304 15.09 14.94 10.60
CA GLU A 304 14.88 15.78 11.79
C GLU A 304 14.63 17.24 11.40
N HIS A 305 15.53 17.83 10.60
CA HIS A 305 15.38 19.21 10.16
C HIS A 305 14.05 19.43 9.44
N GLY A 306 13.69 18.54 8.51
CA GLY A 306 12.41 18.62 7.79
C GLY A 306 11.20 18.55 8.73
N LEU A 307 11.23 17.66 9.73
CA LEU A 307 10.16 17.57 10.73
C LEU A 307 10.12 18.81 11.64
N ALA A 308 11.27 19.31 12.09
CA ALA A 308 11.38 20.48 12.96
C ALA A 308 10.80 21.74 12.30
N GLU A 309 11.00 21.91 10.99
CA GLU A 309 10.39 23.01 10.25
C GLU A 309 8.86 22.92 10.20
N LEU A 310 8.29 21.70 10.19
CA LEU A 310 6.84 21.51 10.22
C LEU A 310 6.26 21.77 11.61
N THR A 311 6.91 21.28 12.66
CA THR A 311 6.48 21.51 14.05
C THR A 311 6.59 22.99 14.42
N ALA A 312 7.62 23.70 13.94
CA ALA A 312 7.75 25.15 14.08
C ALA A 312 6.61 25.95 13.42
N LEU A 313 5.91 25.37 12.42
CA LEU A 313 4.71 25.94 11.82
C LEU A 313 3.42 25.62 12.60
N GLY A 314 3.51 24.90 13.72
CA GLY A 314 2.38 24.46 14.52
C GLY A 314 1.69 23.20 13.99
N ILE A 315 2.27 22.50 13.02
CA ILE A 315 1.76 21.22 12.54
C ILE A 315 2.08 20.14 13.57
N LYS A 316 1.08 19.36 14.00
CA LYS A 316 1.34 18.19 14.85
C LYS A 316 1.91 17.06 14.00
N VAL A 317 3.18 16.73 14.21
CA VAL A 317 3.89 15.73 13.42
C VAL A 317 3.96 14.41 14.16
N PHE A 318 3.53 13.34 13.50
CA PHE A 318 3.60 11.97 13.97
C PHE A 318 4.48 11.13 13.04
N VAL A 319 5.24 10.22 13.62
CA VAL A 319 6.09 9.26 12.88
C VAL A 319 5.83 7.87 13.43
N ILE A 320 5.62 6.90 12.54
CA ILE A 320 5.52 5.50 12.92
C ILE A 320 6.93 4.90 13.04
N ASP A 321 7.21 4.31 14.19
CA ASP A 321 8.44 3.58 14.51
C ASP A 321 8.51 2.28 13.72
N GLN A 322 9.71 1.72 13.62
CA GLN A 322 9.87 0.37 13.09
C GLN A 322 9.54 -0.67 14.18
N SER A 323 8.33 -1.23 14.08
CA SER A 323 7.93 -2.40 14.83
C SER A 323 8.79 -3.64 14.52
N PRO A 324 8.85 -4.65 15.40
CA PRO A 324 9.60 -5.87 15.13
C PRO A 324 9.15 -6.55 13.84
N GLU A 325 10.13 -6.90 13.02
CA GLU A 325 9.88 -7.47 11.70
C GLU A 325 10.91 -8.57 11.41
N TYR A 326 10.41 -9.77 11.16
CA TYR A 326 11.21 -10.92 10.77
C TYR A 326 10.52 -11.67 9.64
N SER A 327 11.30 -12.31 8.77
CA SER A 327 10.74 -13.06 7.63
C SER A 327 9.75 -14.15 8.02
N PHE A 328 9.93 -14.78 9.18
CA PHE A 328 9.02 -15.79 9.70
C PHE A 328 7.69 -15.24 10.23
N MET A 329 7.53 -13.92 10.31
CA MET A 329 6.24 -13.30 10.64
C MET A 329 5.27 -13.30 9.46
N ASN A 330 5.77 -13.47 8.23
CA ASN A 330 4.92 -13.60 7.06
C ASN A 330 4.11 -14.92 7.15
N PRO A 331 2.77 -14.87 7.11
CA PRO A 331 1.93 -16.05 7.25
C PRO A 331 2.13 -17.11 6.16
N ASP A 332 2.70 -16.76 5.00
CA ASP A 332 3.06 -17.74 3.97
C ASP A 332 4.04 -18.81 4.47
N THR A 333 4.85 -18.49 5.49
CA THR A 333 5.79 -19.42 6.13
C THR A 333 5.15 -20.34 7.16
N TRP A 334 3.88 -20.12 7.52
CA TRP A 334 3.21 -20.83 8.62
C TRP A 334 2.48 -22.10 8.17
N ILE A 335 2.21 -22.24 6.87
CA ILE A 335 1.41 -23.34 6.32
C ILE A 335 2.25 -24.43 5.65
N SER A 336 1.91 -25.68 5.94
CA SER A 336 2.43 -26.85 5.23
C SER A 336 1.29 -27.83 4.93
N GLY A 337 0.78 -27.78 3.70
CA GLY A 337 -0.45 -28.47 3.33
C GLY A 337 -1.64 -27.92 4.12
N GLU A 338 -2.27 -28.77 4.94
CA GLU A 338 -3.36 -28.37 5.84
C GLU A 338 -2.91 -28.14 7.30
N THR A 339 -1.60 -28.15 7.56
CA THR A 339 -1.05 -27.90 8.90
C THR A 339 -0.67 -26.44 9.04
N VAL A 340 -0.99 -25.86 10.19
CA VAL A 340 -0.60 -24.51 10.60
C VAL A 340 0.42 -24.58 11.73
N LYS A 341 1.51 -23.83 11.60
CA LYS A 341 2.49 -23.60 12.66
C LYS A 341 2.77 -22.11 12.80
N VAL A 342 2.08 -21.47 13.72
CA VAL A 342 2.35 -20.09 14.11
C VAL A 342 3.74 -20.01 14.76
N PRO A 343 4.58 -18.99 14.45
CA PRO A 343 5.89 -18.83 15.05
C PRO A 343 5.86 -18.65 16.56
N GLY A 344 7.03 -18.81 17.17
CA GLY A 344 7.22 -18.53 18.59
C GLY A 344 7.08 -17.03 18.94
N PRO A 345 7.04 -16.71 20.23
CA PRO A 345 6.89 -15.34 20.70
C PRO A 345 8.08 -14.47 20.26
N ILE A 346 7.79 -13.20 19.95
CA ILE A 346 8.78 -12.21 19.50
C ILE A 346 8.89 -11.11 20.56
N SER A 347 10.08 -10.89 21.10
CA SER A 347 10.34 -9.87 22.11
C SER A 347 10.61 -8.51 21.47
N ARG A 348 9.90 -7.48 21.93
CA ARG A 348 10.12 -6.08 21.55
C ARG A 348 11.45 -5.57 22.12
N ALA A 349 11.81 -5.93 23.34
CA ALA A 349 13.09 -5.57 23.95
C ALA A 349 14.26 -6.16 23.16
N GLN A 350 14.16 -7.43 22.74
CA GLN A 350 15.16 -8.06 21.90
C GLN A 350 15.29 -7.33 20.56
N TRP A 351 14.19 -7.05 19.87
CA TRP A 351 14.21 -6.27 18.63
C TRP A 351 14.87 -4.90 18.82
N LYS A 352 14.50 -4.19 19.89
CA LYS A 352 15.07 -2.88 20.21
C LYS A 352 16.59 -2.94 20.39
N ASN A 353 17.09 -4.01 21.01
CA ASN A 353 18.52 -4.23 21.15
C ASN A 353 19.19 -4.57 19.80
N GLU A 354 18.61 -5.49 19.02
CA GLU A 354 19.13 -5.91 17.71
C GLU A 354 19.17 -4.75 16.69
N LYS A 355 18.17 -3.87 16.73
CA LYS A 355 18.02 -2.74 15.81
C LYS A 355 18.38 -1.40 16.46
N ASN A 356 19.09 -1.40 17.58
CA ASN A 356 19.40 -0.16 18.29
C ASN A 356 20.11 0.87 17.41
N TRP A 357 21.00 0.41 16.52
CA TRP A 357 21.72 1.26 15.56
C TRP A 357 20.79 2.03 14.59
N LEU A 358 19.56 1.54 14.35
CA LEU A 358 18.53 2.18 13.54
C LEU A 358 17.55 2.97 14.41
N LEU A 359 17.00 2.31 15.44
CA LEU A 359 15.90 2.85 16.23
C LEU A 359 16.34 4.02 17.11
N GLN A 360 17.55 3.99 17.66
CA GLN A 360 18.04 5.04 18.54
C GLN A 360 18.20 6.39 17.80
N PRO A 361 18.89 6.49 16.65
CA PRO A 361 18.97 7.75 15.91
C PRO A 361 17.63 8.18 15.32
N LEU A 362 16.77 7.25 14.86
CA LEU A 362 15.41 7.57 14.42
C LEU A 362 14.60 8.24 15.53
N ARG A 363 14.55 7.64 16.72
CA ARG A 363 13.78 8.18 17.85
C ARG A 363 14.35 9.51 18.35
N ALA A 364 15.67 9.67 18.33
CA ALA A 364 16.31 10.96 18.64
C ALA A 364 15.89 12.04 17.64
N ALA A 365 16.01 11.80 16.34
CA ALA A 365 15.59 12.73 15.29
C ALA A 365 14.11 13.16 15.42
N VAL A 366 13.22 12.24 15.78
CA VAL A 366 11.80 12.56 16.00
C VAL A 366 11.60 13.40 17.27
N ALA A 367 12.28 13.05 18.37
CA ALA A 367 12.19 13.78 19.62
C ALA A 367 12.77 15.20 19.51
N ASP A 368 13.94 15.35 18.89
CA ASP A 368 14.64 16.62 18.73
C ASP A 368 13.88 17.57 17.78
N ALA A 369 13.13 17.01 16.82
CA ALA A 369 12.18 17.76 15.99
C ALA A 369 10.88 18.18 16.70
N ASN A 370 10.70 17.85 17.99
CA ASN A 370 9.46 18.04 18.75
C ASN A 370 8.24 17.34 18.09
N ALA A 371 8.48 16.18 17.47
CA ALA A 371 7.47 15.33 16.87
C ALA A 371 7.13 14.12 17.78
N THR A 372 6.04 13.43 17.49
CA THR A 372 5.57 12.29 18.28
C THR A 372 5.86 10.97 17.57
N MET A 373 6.57 10.06 18.24
CA MET A 373 6.78 8.69 17.77
C MET A 373 5.64 7.78 18.22
N LEU A 374 5.12 6.96 17.32
CA LEU A 374 4.09 5.93 17.59
C LEU A 374 4.61 4.57 17.14
N ASP A 375 4.29 3.49 17.85
CA ASP A 375 4.67 2.12 17.44
C ASP A 375 3.41 1.27 17.23
N TYR A 376 3.21 0.75 16.01
CA TYR A 376 2.06 -0.12 15.73
C TYR A 376 2.06 -1.36 16.62
N ALA A 377 3.22 -1.85 17.04
CA ALA A 377 3.32 -2.98 17.94
C ALA A 377 2.65 -2.74 19.30
N ASP A 378 2.43 -1.49 19.72
CA ASP A 378 1.66 -1.20 20.95
C ASP A 378 0.24 -1.76 20.90
N ASN A 379 -0.31 -1.96 19.70
CA ASN A 379 -1.66 -2.49 19.52
C ASN A 379 -1.74 -4.01 19.33
N TYR A 380 -0.64 -4.67 18.98
CA TYR A 380 -0.58 -6.12 18.82
C TYR A 380 0.50 -6.75 19.70
N SER A 381 0.65 -6.25 20.92
CA SER A 381 1.57 -6.82 21.92
C SER A 381 0.91 -7.09 23.27
N ARG A 382 1.42 -8.09 23.98
CA ARG A 382 1.11 -8.38 25.38
C ARG A 382 2.38 -8.15 26.20
N GLY A 383 2.53 -6.93 26.72
CA GLY A 383 3.76 -6.50 27.37
C GLY A 383 4.90 -6.45 26.36
N ASP A 384 5.98 -7.21 26.63
CA ASP A 384 7.15 -7.25 25.76
C ASP A 384 6.97 -8.14 24.52
N TYR A 385 5.96 -9.00 24.48
CA TYR A 385 5.83 -9.98 23.41
C TYR A 385 4.77 -9.59 22.38
N LEU A 386 5.11 -9.70 21.10
CA LEU A 386 4.14 -9.56 20.02
C LEU A 386 3.11 -10.68 20.07
N VAL A 387 1.90 -10.32 19.67
CA VAL A 387 0.81 -11.22 19.33
C VAL A 387 0.79 -11.34 17.81
N LEU A 388 0.94 -12.56 17.28
CA LEU A 388 0.99 -12.81 15.83
C LEU A 388 -0.38 -13.02 15.20
N THR A 389 -1.41 -13.22 16.03
CA THR A 389 -2.80 -13.45 15.63
C THR A 389 -3.72 -12.77 16.61
N ASP A 390 -4.84 -12.20 16.16
CA ASP A 390 -5.85 -11.64 17.07
C ASP A 390 -6.50 -12.74 17.96
N LEU A 391 -7.48 -12.33 18.78
CA LEU A 391 -8.18 -13.26 19.69
C LEU A 391 -8.96 -14.33 18.90
N GLU A 392 -9.42 -13.97 17.70
CA GLU A 392 -10.07 -14.83 16.74
C GLU A 392 -9.10 -15.76 15.99
N GLY A 393 -7.79 -15.61 16.22
CA GLY A 393 -6.74 -16.43 15.60
C GLY A 393 -6.41 -15.98 14.17
N TYR A 394 -6.91 -14.82 13.72
CA TYR A 394 -6.59 -14.23 12.42
C TYR A 394 -5.20 -13.58 12.44
N PRO A 395 -4.34 -13.79 11.44
CA PRO A 395 -3.00 -13.22 11.43
C PRO A 395 -2.95 -11.69 11.50
N VAL A 396 -2.00 -11.18 12.29
CA VAL A 396 -1.70 -9.76 12.38
C VAL A 396 -1.07 -9.24 11.10
N MET A 397 -0.15 -10.03 10.52
CA MET A 397 0.55 -9.72 9.28
C MET A 397 -0.18 -10.31 8.08
N ALA A 398 -0.14 -9.57 6.96
CA ALA A 398 -0.52 -9.99 5.63
C ALA A 398 0.72 -10.52 4.89
N VAL A 399 0.72 -10.46 3.56
CA VAL A 399 1.88 -10.83 2.75
C VAL A 399 3.09 -9.92 3.01
N GLY A 400 4.26 -10.54 3.14
CA GLY A 400 5.51 -9.84 3.42
C GLY A 400 5.58 -9.33 4.86
N ASN A 401 5.68 -8.01 5.00
CA ASN A 401 5.84 -7.28 6.26
C ASN A 401 4.67 -6.33 6.57
N HIS A 402 3.61 -6.39 5.79
CA HIS A 402 2.46 -5.51 5.98
C HIS A 402 1.50 -6.07 7.03
N VAL A 403 0.77 -5.21 7.73
CA VAL A 403 -0.34 -5.64 8.58
C VAL A 403 -1.58 -5.97 7.73
N THR A 404 -2.42 -6.88 8.21
CA THR A 404 -3.71 -7.16 7.58
C THR A 404 -4.65 -5.96 7.67
N SER A 405 -5.54 -5.82 6.69
CA SER A 405 -6.68 -4.90 6.73
C SER A 405 -7.53 -5.14 7.98
N ASN A 406 -7.66 -6.40 8.44
CA ASN A 406 -8.33 -6.74 9.69
C ASN A 406 -7.65 -6.07 10.90
N THR A 407 -6.33 -6.24 11.02
CA THR A 407 -5.54 -5.63 12.10
C THR A 407 -5.59 -4.11 12.04
N ALA A 408 -5.38 -3.53 10.86
CA ALA A 408 -5.47 -2.09 10.68
C ALA A 408 -6.84 -1.56 11.09
N ARG A 409 -7.93 -2.22 10.67
CA ARG A 409 -9.30 -1.80 10.97
C ARG A 409 -9.60 -1.80 12.46
N TYR A 410 -9.35 -2.91 13.12
CA TYR A 410 -9.91 -3.17 14.46
C TYR A 410 -8.91 -3.01 15.59
N HIS A 411 -7.61 -3.05 15.30
CA HIS A 411 -6.58 -3.09 16.34
C HIS A 411 -5.64 -1.91 16.33
N LEU A 412 -5.34 -1.26 15.20
CA LEU A 412 -4.42 -0.11 15.13
C LEU A 412 -4.99 1.21 15.72
N THR A 413 -5.52 1.15 16.95
CA THR A 413 -6.09 2.28 17.68
C THR A 413 -5.07 3.36 18.04
N ILE A 414 -3.77 3.08 17.94
CA ILE A 414 -2.72 4.08 18.11
C ILE A 414 -2.87 5.23 17.10
N LEU A 415 -3.49 4.99 15.93
CA LEU A 415 -3.76 6.01 14.92
C LEU A 415 -4.94 6.95 15.28
N ASP A 416 -5.78 6.58 16.25
CA ASP A 416 -6.93 7.38 16.66
C ASP A 416 -6.48 8.73 17.23
N GLN A 417 -5.32 8.75 17.90
CA GLN A 417 -4.74 9.99 18.43
C GLN A 417 -4.29 10.94 17.32
N VAL A 418 -3.90 10.41 16.15
CA VAL A 418 -3.50 11.21 14.99
C VAL A 418 -4.73 11.92 14.41
N VAL A 419 -5.85 11.20 14.28
CA VAL A 419 -7.13 11.78 13.84
C VAL A 419 -7.62 12.81 14.86
N THR A 420 -7.55 12.48 16.16
CA THR A 420 -7.91 13.41 17.24
C THR A 420 -7.07 14.67 17.18
N ALA A 421 -5.76 14.53 16.95
CA ALA A 421 -4.83 15.65 16.85
C ALA A 421 -5.10 16.53 15.63
N SER A 422 -5.62 15.96 14.53
CA SER A 422 -5.91 16.70 13.30
C SER A 422 -7.24 17.45 13.29
N ARG A 423 -8.14 17.18 14.25
CA ARG A 423 -9.43 17.88 14.37
C ARG A 423 -9.22 19.36 14.76
N ALA A 424 -10.16 20.21 14.33
CA ALA A 424 -10.10 21.66 14.46
C ALA A 424 -10.28 22.19 15.88
#